data_AF-A0A7X1GWG2-F1
#
_entry.id   AF-A0A7X1GWG2-F1
#
_cell.length_a   1.000
_cell.length_b   1.000
_cell.length_c   1.000
_cell.angle_alpha   90.00
_cell.angle_beta   90.00
_cell.angle_gamma   90.00
#
_symmetry.space_group_name_H-M   'P 1'
#
loop_
_entity.id
_entity.type
_entity.pdbx_description
1 polymer ?
#
loop_
_entity_poly.entity_id
_entity_poly.type
_entity_poly.pdbx_seq_one_letter_code
_entity_poly.pdbx_strand_id
1 'polypeptide(L)'
;MKQNLPVSLEFIYQVFALIVIVILVHAAYVAIIRPNADAVLAAQAAALETDEPPSSDQSLFVMVKDYEQEACFVLMFWALAIMGYKGISTIRHRGLLNLDLIPLAEGVRILPEDALVFSRRIQALPADQRQSLLPRTLLAALHRFGSTRNIQDVAHAMHASCEAEGERLDAELAMIRYIAWAIPSVGFIGTVRGIGQALGNAHKAVQGDILEVTQSLGVAFNSTLIALLISIVLMFLLHQLQLLQERYVLDTEAYCEEKLTRRLHTRPMEAGGI
;
A
#
# COMPACT_ATOMS: atom_id res chain seq x y z
N MET A 1 -5.85 14.94 -32.30
CA MET A 1 -5.20 15.26 -31.01
C MET A 1 -6.06 14.68 -29.89
N LYS A 2 -5.71 13.49 -29.38
CA LYS A 2 -6.33 12.96 -28.16
C LYS A 2 -5.66 13.68 -26.99
N GLN A 3 -6.41 14.53 -26.28
CA GLN A 3 -5.98 15.09 -25.01
C GLN A 3 -5.85 13.92 -24.03
N ASN A 4 -4.63 13.41 -23.85
CA ASN A 4 -4.34 12.49 -22.77
C ASN A 4 -4.44 13.32 -21.48
N LEU A 5 -5.53 13.14 -20.72
CA LEU A 5 -5.58 13.57 -19.34
C LEU A 5 -4.28 13.10 -18.66
N PRO A 6 -3.53 13.96 -17.95
CA PRO A 6 -2.29 13.58 -17.26
C PRO A 6 -2.56 12.74 -15.99
N VAL A 7 -3.71 12.06 -15.94
CA VAL A 7 -4.21 11.38 -14.77
C VAL A 7 -3.99 9.89 -14.97
N SER A 8 -3.13 9.29 -14.15
CA SER A 8 -2.89 7.85 -14.20
C SER A 8 -4.19 7.10 -13.84
N LEU A 9 -4.43 5.94 -14.49
CA LEU A 9 -5.58 5.08 -14.15
C LEU A 9 -5.57 4.70 -12.67
N GLU A 10 -4.38 4.57 -12.09
CA GLU A 10 -4.21 4.35 -10.66
C GLU A 10 -4.78 5.51 -9.84
N PHE A 11 -4.47 6.76 -10.18
CA PHE A 11 -5.04 7.92 -9.45
C PHE A 11 -6.57 7.94 -9.54
N ILE A 12 -7.14 7.65 -10.72
CA ILE A 12 -8.60 7.58 -10.90
C ILE A 12 -9.19 6.50 -9.99
N TYR A 13 -8.57 5.31 -9.94
CA TYR A 13 -8.98 4.24 -9.05
C TYR A 13 -8.90 4.67 -7.57
N GLN A 14 -7.82 5.33 -7.15
CA GLN A 14 -7.65 5.78 -5.76
C GLN A 14 -8.72 6.78 -5.34
N VAL A 15 -9.04 7.77 -6.20
CA VAL A 15 -10.07 8.78 -5.92
C VAL A 15 -11.47 8.15 -5.91
N PHE A 16 -11.76 7.29 -6.89
CA PHE A 16 -13.04 6.61 -6.96
C PHE A 16 -13.25 5.68 -5.75
N ALA A 17 -12.23 4.90 -5.39
CA ALA A 17 -12.26 4.05 -4.20
C ALA A 17 -12.51 4.86 -2.93
N LEU A 18 -11.87 6.03 -2.78
CA LEU A 18 -12.12 6.91 -1.64
C LEU A 18 -13.59 7.35 -1.56
N ILE A 19 -14.16 7.83 -2.66
CA ILE A 19 -15.55 8.29 -2.71
C ILE A 19 -16.50 7.16 -2.31
N VAL A 20 -16.32 5.97 -2.90
CA VAL A 20 -17.15 4.81 -2.59
C VAL A 20 -17.01 4.41 -1.12
N ILE A 21 -15.79 4.37 -0.59
CA ILE A 21 -15.52 4.01 0.81
C ILE A 21 -16.14 5.02 1.78
N VAL A 22 -16.02 6.32 1.52
CA VAL A 22 -16.66 7.37 2.32
C VAL A 22 -18.17 7.15 2.38
N ILE A 23 -18.81 6.93 1.23
CA ILE A 23 -20.27 6.70 1.16
C ILE A 23 -20.65 5.44 1.93
N LEU A 24 -19.94 4.33 1.73
CA LEU A 24 -20.26 3.05 2.36
C LEU A 24 -20.06 3.07 3.88
N VAL A 25 -18.93 3.62 4.34
CA VAL A 25 -18.63 3.74 5.77
C VAL A 25 -19.63 4.68 6.42
N HIS A 26 -19.89 5.85 5.84
CA HIS A 26 -20.87 6.79 6.38
C HIS A 26 -22.28 6.18 6.46
N ALA A 27 -22.71 5.47 5.41
CA ALA A 27 -23.99 4.77 5.40
C ALA A 27 -24.07 3.70 6.50
N ALA A 28 -23.02 2.91 6.72
CA ALA A 28 -22.96 1.95 7.81
C ALA A 28 -23.00 2.63 9.19
N TYR A 29 -22.35 3.78 9.33
CA TYR A 29 -22.36 4.57 10.56
C TYR A 29 -23.75 5.09 10.91
N VAL A 30 -24.46 5.67 9.93
CA VAL A 30 -25.80 6.23 10.11
C VAL A 30 -26.86 5.15 10.28
N ALA A 31 -26.78 4.05 9.52
CA ALA A 31 -27.81 3.02 9.51
C ALA A 31 -27.68 1.99 10.65
N ILE A 32 -26.45 1.70 11.09
CA ILE A 32 -26.17 0.59 12.02
C ILE A 32 -25.48 1.10 13.28
N ILE A 33 -24.35 1.80 13.17
CA ILE A 33 -23.49 2.03 14.33
C ILE A 33 -24.13 3.02 15.32
N ARG A 34 -24.51 4.21 14.86
CA ARG A 34 -25.07 5.26 15.74
C ARG A 34 -26.42 4.86 16.34
N PRO A 35 -27.40 4.32 15.59
CA PRO A 35 -28.67 3.90 16.18
C PRO A 35 -28.50 2.83 17.27
N ASN A 36 -27.63 1.85 17.06
CA ASN A 36 -27.36 0.81 18.06
C ASN A 36 -26.60 1.36 19.27
N ALA A 37 -25.67 2.30 19.07
CA ALA A 37 -24.99 2.97 20.16
C ALA A 37 -25.97 3.80 21.01
N ASP A 38 -26.86 4.56 20.36
CA ASP A 38 -27.87 5.38 21.03
C ASP A 38 -28.89 4.51 21.79
N ALA A 39 -29.29 3.37 21.23
CA ALA A 39 -30.16 2.41 21.91
C ALA A 39 -29.52 1.83 23.18
N VAL A 40 -28.23 1.48 23.12
CA VAL A 40 -27.48 1.00 24.30
C VAL A 40 -27.35 2.09 25.36
N LEU A 41 -27.02 3.32 24.95
CA LEU A 41 -26.89 4.45 25.88
C LEU A 41 -28.25 4.79 26.54
N ALA A 42 -29.35 4.72 25.78
CA ALA A 42 -30.69 4.92 26.30
C ALA A 42 -31.08 3.83 27.31
N ALA A 43 -30.75 2.56 27.04
CA ALA A 43 -30.99 1.46 27.97
C ALA A 43 -30.16 1.61 29.26
N GLN A 44 -28.89 2.04 29.15
CA GLN A 44 -28.04 2.32 30.30
C GLN A 44 -28.58 3.47 31.15
N ALA A 45 -29.05 4.56 30.51
CA ALA A 45 -29.66 5.69 31.20
C ALA A 45 -30.93 5.28 31.95
N ALA A 46 -31.79 4.44 31.36
CA ALA A 46 -33.00 3.95 32.01
C ALA A 46 -32.70 3.03 33.22
N ALA A 47 -31.66 2.19 33.13
CA ALA A 47 -31.23 1.33 34.24
C ALA A 47 -30.68 2.13 35.45
N LEU A 48 -29.98 3.25 35.17
CA LEU A 48 -29.50 4.17 36.20
C LEU A 48 -30.64 4.84 37.00
N GLU A 49 -31.79 5.09 36.36
CA GLU A 49 -32.98 5.65 37.03
C GLU A 49 -33.70 4.62 37.92
N THR A 50 -33.49 3.32 37.69
CA THR A 50 -34.14 2.23 38.43
C THR A 50 -33.26 1.59 39.52
N ASP A 51 -32.08 2.17 39.80
CA ASP A 51 -31.08 1.69 40.77
C ASP A 51 -30.63 0.23 40.51
N GLU A 52 -30.80 -0.24 39.27
CA GLU A 52 -30.36 -1.56 38.82
C GLU A 52 -28.85 -1.46 38.47
N PRO A 53 -28.00 -2.39 38.94
CA PRO A 53 -26.57 -2.28 38.72
C PRO A 53 -26.28 -2.25 37.21
N PRO A 54 -25.55 -1.24 36.71
CA PRO A 54 -25.31 -1.11 35.28
C PRO A 54 -24.56 -2.35 34.77
N SER A 55 -25.09 -2.97 33.71
CA SER A 55 -24.39 -4.04 33.01
C SER A 55 -23.04 -3.52 32.52
N SER A 56 -21.94 -4.12 32.97
CA SER A 56 -20.57 -3.71 32.65
C SER A 56 -20.13 -4.04 31.22
N ASP A 57 -21.04 -4.47 30.35
CA ASP A 57 -20.71 -4.85 28.99
C ASP A 57 -20.37 -3.62 28.15
N GLN A 58 -19.08 -3.48 27.83
CA GLN A 58 -18.60 -2.47 26.91
C GLN A 58 -19.14 -2.76 25.52
N SER A 59 -20.17 -2.03 25.10
CA SER A 59 -20.73 -2.14 23.76
C SER A 59 -19.73 -1.62 22.73
N LEU A 60 -19.34 -2.50 21.79
CA LEU A 60 -18.48 -2.14 20.66
C LEU A 60 -19.07 -0.98 19.86
N PHE A 61 -20.40 -0.91 19.72
CA PHE A 61 -21.07 0.19 19.00
C PHE A 61 -20.82 1.54 19.68
N VAL A 62 -20.86 1.59 21.02
CA VAL A 62 -20.58 2.81 21.78
C VAL A 62 -19.09 3.20 21.64
N MET A 63 -18.20 2.21 21.56
CA MET A 63 -16.76 2.46 21.39
C MET A 63 -16.40 3.07 20.03
N VAL A 64 -17.13 2.72 18.96
CA VAL A 64 -16.82 3.18 17.60
C VAL A 64 -17.73 4.29 17.07
N LYS A 65 -18.67 4.81 17.85
CA LYS A 65 -19.74 5.70 17.35
C LYS A 65 -19.28 7.08 16.87
N ASP A 66 -18.17 7.61 17.38
CA ASP A 66 -17.79 9.00 17.12
C ASP A 66 -17.14 9.21 15.74
N TYR A 67 -17.07 10.47 15.33
CA TYR A 67 -16.62 10.87 13.99
C TYR A 67 -15.14 10.56 13.75
N GLU A 68 -14.33 10.56 14.80
CA GLU A 68 -12.90 10.24 14.70
C GLU A 68 -12.68 8.78 14.29
N GLN A 69 -13.44 7.85 14.86
CA GLN A 69 -13.40 6.43 14.51
C GLN A 69 -13.91 6.24 13.07
N GLU A 70 -14.98 6.93 12.67
CA GLU A 70 -15.49 6.92 11.30
C GLU A 70 -14.39 7.32 10.30
N ALA A 71 -13.70 8.44 10.55
CA ALA A 71 -12.60 8.90 9.72
C ALA A 71 -11.44 7.88 9.69
N CYS A 72 -11.08 7.28 10.83
CA CYS A 72 -10.06 6.23 10.89
C CYS A 72 -10.44 5.01 10.03
N PHE A 73 -11.69 4.57 10.06
CA PHE A 73 -12.15 3.45 9.21
C PHE A 73 -12.15 3.81 7.72
N VAL A 74 -12.57 5.02 7.36
CA VAL A 74 -12.47 5.52 5.97
C VAL A 74 -11.02 5.45 5.49
N LEU A 75 -10.09 6.00 6.26
CA LEU A 75 -8.66 5.99 5.95
C LEU A 75 -8.09 4.57 5.86
N MET A 76 -8.48 3.69 6.78
CA MET A 76 -8.08 2.28 6.78
C MET A 76 -8.51 1.57 5.51
N PHE A 77 -9.80 1.59 5.18
CA PHE A 77 -10.31 0.90 3.98
C PHE A 77 -9.75 1.49 2.70
N TRP A 78 -9.53 2.81 2.66
CA TRP A 78 -8.88 3.45 1.54
C TRP A 78 -7.44 2.96 1.36
N ALA A 79 -6.62 2.99 2.42
CA ALA A 79 -5.26 2.46 2.37
C ALA A 79 -5.23 0.97 2.00
N LEU A 80 -6.15 0.15 2.52
CA LEU A 80 -6.29 -1.27 2.15
C LEU A 80 -6.62 -1.46 0.66
N ALA A 81 -7.50 -0.63 0.09
CA ALA A 81 -7.83 -0.68 -1.34
C ALA A 81 -6.64 -0.34 -2.24
N ILE A 82 -5.82 0.65 -1.84
CA ILE A 82 -4.58 1.01 -2.55
C ILE A 82 -3.55 -0.11 -2.43
N MET A 83 -3.31 -0.60 -1.21
CA MET A 83 -2.35 -1.69 -0.96
C MET A 83 -2.75 -2.98 -1.69
N GLY A 84 -4.04 -3.33 -1.69
CA GLY A 84 -4.55 -4.51 -2.40
C GLY A 84 -4.31 -4.41 -3.90
N TYR A 85 -4.60 -3.27 -4.52
CA TYR A 85 -4.32 -3.02 -5.93
C TYR A 85 -2.83 -3.18 -6.25
N LYS A 86 -1.96 -2.53 -5.46
CA LYS A 86 -0.50 -2.63 -5.65
C LYS A 86 0.03 -4.05 -5.42
N GLY A 87 -0.44 -4.73 -4.38
CA GLY A 87 -0.03 -6.09 -4.04
C GLY A 87 -0.37 -7.09 -5.14
N ILE A 88 -1.61 -7.05 -5.66
CA ILE A 88 -2.03 -7.91 -6.77
C ILE A 88 -1.21 -7.63 -8.03
N SER A 89 -0.99 -6.34 -8.34
CA SER A 89 -0.16 -5.93 -9.49
C SER A 89 1.26 -6.51 -9.39
N THR A 90 1.91 -6.34 -8.23
CA THR A 90 3.28 -6.86 -8.01
C THR A 90 3.33 -8.38 -8.04
N ILE A 91 2.36 -9.08 -7.44
CA ILE A 91 2.29 -10.55 -7.48
C ILE A 91 2.16 -11.04 -8.92
N ARG A 92 1.29 -10.41 -9.72
CA ARG A 92 1.10 -10.75 -11.14
C ARG A 92 2.38 -10.54 -11.95
N HIS A 93 3.09 -9.43 -11.72
CA HIS A 93 4.37 -9.17 -12.38
C HIS A 93 5.48 -10.13 -11.92
N ARG A 94 5.51 -10.48 -10.63
CA ARG A 94 6.44 -11.47 -10.08
C ARG A 94 6.25 -12.85 -10.69
N GLY A 95 5.02 -13.20 -11.09
CA GLY A 95 4.74 -14.43 -11.84
C GLY A 95 5.54 -14.58 -13.14
N LEU A 96 6.00 -13.47 -13.76
CA LEU A 96 6.85 -13.50 -14.95
C LEU A 96 8.26 -14.01 -14.68
N LEU A 97 8.75 -13.93 -13.43
CA LEU A 97 10.06 -14.47 -13.05
C LEU A 97 10.09 -16.00 -13.12
N ASN A 98 8.93 -16.64 -13.03
CA ASN A 98 8.80 -18.10 -13.19
C ASN A 98 8.80 -18.52 -14.67
N LEU A 99 8.70 -17.58 -15.61
CA LEU A 99 8.79 -17.87 -17.04
C LEU A 99 10.24 -17.84 -17.49
N ASP A 100 10.63 -18.83 -18.28
CA ASP A 100 11.93 -18.84 -18.94
C ASP A 100 11.87 -17.96 -20.20
N LEU A 101 12.06 -16.65 -20.02
CA LEU A 101 12.05 -15.66 -21.11
C LEU A 101 13.30 -15.77 -22.00
N ILE A 102 14.39 -16.32 -21.46
CA ILE A 102 15.64 -16.61 -22.18
C ILE A 102 15.93 -18.12 -22.08
N PRO A 103 15.14 -18.97 -22.76
CA PRO A 103 15.34 -20.39 -22.73
C PRO A 103 16.57 -20.73 -23.56
N LEU A 104 17.63 -21.05 -22.86
CA LEU A 104 18.93 -21.40 -23.40
C LEU A 104 19.33 -22.72 -22.74
N ALA A 105 19.68 -23.70 -23.58
CA ALA A 105 20.29 -24.94 -23.09
C ALA A 105 21.56 -24.61 -22.29
N GLU A 106 21.89 -25.45 -21.31
CA GLU A 106 23.09 -25.26 -20.50
C GLU A 106 24.34 -25.15 -21.38
N GLY A 107 25.17 -24.15 -21.10
CA GLY A 107 26.42 -23.90 -21.83
C GLY A 107 26.28 -23.07 -23.12
N VAL A 108 25.07 -22.72 -23.57
CA VAL A 108 24.88 -21.85 -24.74
C VAL A 108 25.22 -20.40 -24.37
N ARG A 109 26.06 -19.77 -25.20
CA ARG A 109 26.53 -18.39 -25.05
C ARG A 109 25.65 -17.45 -25.86
N ILE A 110 25.40 -16.25 -25.35
CA ILE A 110 24.69 -15.19 -26.05
C ILE A 110 25.72 -14.25 -26.66
N LEU A 111 25.73 -14.13 -27.98
CA LEU A 111 26.56 -13.16 -28.69
C LEU A 111 25.77 -11.88 -29.00
N PRO A 112 26.43 -10.74 -29.27
CA PRO A 112 25.76 -9.48 -29.57
C PRO A 112 24.79 -9.58 -30.75
N GLU A 113 25.09 -10.42 -31.75
CA GLU A 113 24.22 -10.73 -32.88
C GLU A 113 22.89 -11.41 -32.48
N ASP A 114 22.88 -12.19 -31.40
CA ASP A 114 21.67 -12.88 -30.91
C ASP A 114 20.75 -11.94 -30.13
N ALA A 115 21.25 -10.78 -29.67
CA ALA A 115 20.52 -9.86 -28.81
C ALA A 115 19.21 -9.38 -29.44
N LEU A 116 19.19 -9.19 -30.76
CA LEU A 116 18.00 -8.78 -31.51
C LEU A 116 16.91 -9.87 -31.50
N VAL A 117 17.30 -11.14 -31.56
CA VAL A 117 16.37 -12.29 -31.56
C VAL A 117 15.68 -12.39 -30.21
N PHE A 118 16.45 -12.33 -29.11
CA PHE A 118 15.89 -12.34 -27.76
C PHE A 118 15.01 -11.11 -27.49
N SER A 119 15.43 -9.93 -27.97
CA SER A 119 14.64 -8.69 -27.81
C SER A 119 13.28 -8.80 -28.49
N ARG A 120 13.21 -9.35 -29.71
CA ARG A 120 11.94 -9.55 -30.43
C ARG A 120 11.00 -10.51 -29.69
N ARG A 121 11.54 -11.57 -29.07
CA ARG A 121 10.73 -12.49 -28.27
C ARG A 121 10.11 -11.78 -27.06
N ILE A 122 10.88 -10.97 -26.34
CA ILE A 122 10.37 -10.22 -25.20
C ILE A 122 9.37 -9.14 -25.66
N GLN A 123 9.60 -8.51 -26.82
CA GLN A 123 8.66 -7.60 -27.45
C GLN A 123 7.38 -8.27 -27.94
N ALA A 124 7.33 -9.60 -28.09
CA ALA A 124 6.11 -10.32 -28.44
C ALA A 124 5.17 -10.51 -27.23
N LEU A 125 5.63 -10.25 -26.00
CA LEU A 125 4.78 -10.32 -24.81
C LEU A 125 3.64 -9.28 -24.88
N PRO A 126 2.49 -9.57 -24.25
CA PRO A 126 1.40 -8.59 -24.09
C PRO A 126 1.91 -7.27 -23.50
N ALA A 127 1.29 -6.15 -23.89
CA ALA A 127 1.73 -4.82 -23.49
C ALA A 127 1.89 -4.67 -21.97
N ASP A 128 0.92 -5.17 -21.20
CA ASP A 128 0.92 -5.11 -19.74
C ASP A 128 2.12 -5.87 -19.12
N GLN A 129 2.47 -7.03 -19.69
CA GLN A 129 3.63 -7.81 -19.21
C GLN A 129 4.94 -7.14 -19.61
N ARG A 130 5.01 -6.60 -20.83
CA ARG A 130 6.20 -5.96 -21.38
C ARG A 130 6.61 -4.70 -20.59
N GLN A 131 5.65 -4.01 -19.99
CA GLN A 131 5.90 -2.82 -19.16
C GLN A 131 6.37 -3.14 -17.73
N SER A 132 6.31 -4.41 -17.31
CA SER A 132 6.84 -4.82 -16.01
C SER A 132 8.37 -4.75 -15.97
N LEU A 133 8.94 -4.71 -14.75
CA LEU A 133 10.38 -4.50 -14.53
C LEU A 133 11.23 -5.53 -15.30
N LEU A 134 10.93 -6.83 -15.18
CA LEU A 134 11.75 -7.89 -15.76
C LEU A 134 11.91 -7.76 -17.30
N PRO A 135 10.84 -7.80 -18.12
CA PRO A 135 10.94 -7.60 -19.57
C PRO A 135 11.59 -6.27 -19.96
N ARG A 136 11.29 -5.19 -19.23
CA ARG A 136 11.84 -3.86 -19.53
C ARG A 136 13.36 -3.82 -19.30
N THR A 137 13.82 -4.39 -18.18
CA THR A 137 15.24 -4.51 -17.84
C THR A 137 15.97 -5.41 -18.82
N LEU A 138 15.40 -6.57 -19.18
CA LEU A 138 15.99 -7.46 -20.18
C LEU A 138 16.09 -6.79 -21.56
N LEU A 139 15.08 -6.04 -21.99
CA LEU A 139 15.13 -5.28 -23.24
C LEU A 139 16.20 -4.20 -23.21
N ALA A 140 16.29 -3.43 -22.13
CA ALA A 140 17.33 -2.40 -21.97
C ALA A 140 18.74 -3.02 -22.02
N ALA A 141 18.93 -4.13 -21.32
CA ALA A 141 20.18 -4.88 -21.28
C ALA A 141 20.57 -5.45 -22.67
N LEU A 142 19.64 -6.11 -23.37
CA LEU A 142 19.88 -6.67 -24.71
C LEU A 142 20.14 -5.58 -25.76
N HIS A 143 19.41 -4.47 -25.71
CA HIS A 143 19.68 -3.31 -26.57
C HIS A 143 21.07 -2.74 -26.32
N ARG A 144 21.47 -2.60 -25.04
CA ARG A 144 22.82 -2.13 -24.69
C ARG A 144 23.86 -3.11 -25.24
N PHE A 145 23.69 -4.41 -25.02
CA PHE A 145 24.63 -5.44 -25.47
C PHE A 145 24.85 -5.44 -26.98
N GLY A 146 23.76 -5.36 -27.76
CA GLY A 146 23.85 -5.30 -29.23
C GLY A 146 24.55 -4.05 -29.75
N SER A 147 24.48 -2.94 -29.02
CA SER A 147 25.08 -1.66 -29.42
C SER A 147 26.53 -1.48 -28.98
N THR A 148 26.85 -1.79 -27.72
CA THR A 148 28.18 -1.52 -27.14
C THR A 148 29.11 -2.71 -27.20
N ARG A 149 28.57 -3.94 -27.35
CA ARG A 149 29.33 -5.20 -27.27
C ARG A 149 30.19 -5.26 -26.00
N ASN A 150 29.69 -4.73 -24.89
CA ASN A 150 30.39 -4.67 -23.62
C ASN A 150 29.47 -5.17 -22.49
N ILE A 151 29.91 -6.21 -21.79
CA ILE A 151 29.13 -6.84 -20.70
C ILE A 151 29.00 -5.89 -19.50
N GLN A 152 29.99 -5.04 -19.24
CA GLN A 152 29.93 -4.06 -18.13
C GLN A 152 28.82 -3.04 -18.34
N ASP A 153 28.64 -2.55 -19.58
CA ASP A 153 27.56 -1.61 -19.91
C ASP A 153 26.18 -2.25 -19.73
N VAL A 154 26.08 -3.57 -19.98
CA VAL A 154 24.85 -4.33 -19.79
C VAL A 154 24.52 -4.45 -18.31
N ALA A 155 25.48 -4.87 -17.48
CA ALA A 155 25.32 -4.96 -16.03
C ALA A 155 24.93 -3.60 -15.43
N HIS A 156 25.59 -2.51 -15.86
CA HIS A 156 25.24 -1.16 -15.44
C HIS A 156 23.81 -0.76 -15.84
N ALA A 157 23.40 -1.03 -17.09
CA ALA A 157 22.04 -0.72 -17.54
C ALA A 157 20.97 -1.52 -16.76
N MET A 158 21.30 -2.76 -16.40
CA MET A 158 20.45 -3.66 -15.63
C MET A 158 20.25 -3.17 -14.20
N HIS A 159 21.36 -2.90 -13.48
CA HIS A 159 21.32 -2.34 -12.13
C HIS A 159 20.58 -1.01 -12.09
N ALA A 160 20.87 -0.08 -13.01
CA ALA A 160 20.21 1.22 -13.06
C ALA A 160 18.69 1.10 -13.29
N SER A 161 18.22 0.10 -14.06
CA SER A 161 16.80 -0.15 -14.27
C SER A 161 16.10 -0.70 -13.01
N CYS A 162 16.77 -1.61 -12.29
CA CYS A 162 16.27 -2.16 -11.02
C CYS A 162 16.24 -1.10 -9.91
N GLU A 163 17.30 -0.31 -9.77
CA GLU A 163 17.38 0.79 -8.80
C GLU A 163 16.27 1.82 -9.04
N ALA A 164 16.10 2.27 -10.28
CA ALA A 164 15.05 3.23 -10.64
C ALA A 164 13.63 2.69 -10.37
N GLU A 165 13.35 1.40 -10.57
CA GLU A 165 12.06 0.83 -10.18
C GLU A 165 11.91 0.68 -8.67
N GLY A 166 12.99 0.37 -7.94
CA GLY A 166 12.97 0.35 -6.48
C GLY A 166 12.56 1.71 -5.92
N GLU A 167 13.20 2.79 -6.38
CA GLU A 167 12.85 4.16 -6.01
C GLU A 167 11.41 4.52 -6.38
N ARG A 168 10.96 4.13 -7.58
CA ARG A 168 9.59 4.38 -8.03
C ARG A 168 8.57 3.65 -7.15
N LEU A 169 8.77 2.38 -6.84
CA LEU A 169 7.87 1.59 -6.00
C LEU A 169 7.80 2.18 -4.59
N ASP A 170 8.93 2.63 -4.03
CA ASP A 170 8.95 3.30 -2.73
C ASP A 170 8.22 4.65 -2.75
N ALA A 171 8.42 5.46 -3.80
CA ALA A 171 7.73 6.74 -3.95
C ALA A 171 6.20 6.55 -4.03
N GLU A 172 5.75 5.49 -4.71
CA GLU A 172 4.34 5.15 -4.81
C GLU A 172 3.70 4.73 -3.46
N LEU A 173 4.49 4.27 -2.49
CA LEU A 173 4.02 3.97 -1.13
C LEU A 173 3.85 5.22 -0.24
N ALA A 174 4.29 6.41 -0.70
CA ALA A 174 4.23 7.64 0.09
C ALA A 174 2.82 8.01 0.55
N MET A 175 1.80 7.83 -0.32
CA MET A 175 0.40 8.10 0.04
C MET A 175 -0.08 7.17 1.17
N ILE A 176 0.30 5.88 1.11
CA ILE A 176 -0.10 4.92 2.16
C ILE A 176 0.62 5.24 3.47
N ARG A 177 1.91 5.61 3.43
CA ARG A 177 2.65 6.09 4.62
C ARG A 177 1.99 7.32 5.23
N TYR A 178 1.57 8.28 4.40
CA TYR A 178 0.86 9.46 4.85
C TYR A 178 -0.45 9.10 5.58
N ILE A 179 -1.26 8.21 5.00
CA ILE A 179 -2.51 7.74 5.64
C ILE A 179 -2.22 7.04 6.96
N ALA A 180 -1.22 6.16 6.99
CA ALA A 180 -0.84 5.42 8.18
C ALA A 180 -0.34 6.33 9.31
N TRP A 181 0.31 7.46 8.98
CA TRP A 181 0.66 8.51 9.94
C TRP A 181 -0.54 9.36 10.38
N ALA A 182 -1.49 9.62 9.47
CA ALA A 182 -2.65 10.46 9.75
C ALA A 182 -3.63 9.82 10.74
N ILE A 183 -3.80 8.49 10.71
CA ILE A 183 -4.75 7.77 11.58
C ILE A 183 -4.47 8.03 13.08
N PRO A 184 -3.25 7.84 13.61
CA PRO A 184 -2.91 8.22 14.98
C PRO A 184 -3.19 9.69 15.30
N SER A 185 -2.94 10.61 14.36
CA SER A 185 -3.24 12.04 14.55
C SER A 185 -4.74 12.29 14.70
N VAL A 186 -5.59 11.61 13.94
CA VAL A 186 -7.06 11.68 14.09
C VAL A 186 -7.49 11.16 15.47
N GLY A 187 -6.92 10.04 15.94
CA GLY A 187 -7.17 9.55 17.30
C GLY A 187 -6.77 10.54 18.40
N PHE A 188 -5.62 11.20 18.23
CA PHE A 188 -5.17 12.26 19.13
C PHE A 188 -6.11 13.47 19.12
N ILE A 189 -6.62 13.89 17.95
CA ILE A 189 -7.63 14.95 17.86
C ILE A 189 -8.88 14.58 18.68
N GLY A 190 -9.37 13.35 18.57
CA GLY A 190 -10.50 12.86 19.36
C GLY A 190 -10.23 12.88 20.87
N THR A 191 -8.98 12.60 21.26
CA THR A 191 -8.54 12.69 22.66
C THR A 191 -8.55 14.11 23.18
N VAL A 192 -7.97 15.04 22.41
CA VAL A 192 -7.97 16.48 22.76
C VAL A 192 -9.40 16.99 22.86
N ARG A 193 -10.29 16.60 21.94
CA ARG A 193 -11.71 16.96 22.00
C ARG A 193 -12.39 16.39 23.25
N GLY A 194 -12.26 15.10 23.51
CA GLY A 194 -12.94 14.45 24.63
C GLY A 194 -12.46 14.97 25.99
N ILE A 195 -11.15 15.17 26.17
CA ILE A 195 -10.61 15.77 27.39
C ILE A 195 -11.04 17.24 27.52
N GLY A 196 -11.00 18.01 26.43
CA GLY A 196 -11.46 19.40 26.45
C GLY A 196 -12.93 19.53 26.87
N GLN A 197 -13.79 18.65 26.36
CA GLN A 197 -15.20 18.56 26.75
C GLN A 197 -15.37 18.15 28.22
N ALA A 198 -14.61 17.15 28.68
CA ALA A 198 -14.63 16.70 30.06
C ALA A 198 -14.25 17.82 31.04
N LEU A 199 -13.20 18.58 30.73
CA LEU A 199 -12.75 19.72 31.54
C LEU A 199 -13.74 20.88 31.51
N GLY A 200 -14.37 21.15 30.36
CA GLY A 200 -15.44 22.16 30.25
C GLY A 200 -16.63 21.86 31.17
N ASN A 201 -16.93 20.59 31.39
CA ASN A 201 -18.00 20.11 32.26
C ASN A 201 -17.55 19.78 33.69
N ALA A 202 -16.30 20.08 34.06
CA ALA A 202 -15.75 19.73 35.38
C ALA A 202 -16.55 20.33 36.55
N HIS A 203 -17.18 21.50 36.36
CA HIS A 203 -18.02 22.10 37.40
C HIS A 203 -19.25 21.25 37.74
N LYS A 204 -19.86 20.57 36.76
CA LYS A 204 -20.99 19.66 36.98
C LYS A 204 -20.59 18.45 37.81
N ALA A 205 -19.39 17.91 37.57
CA ALA A 205 -18.83 16.82 38.36
C ALA A 205 -18.62 17.21 39.84
N VAL A 206 -18.19 18.44 40.10
CA VAL A 206 -18.06 18.97 41.47
C VAL A 206 -19.42 19.09 42.16
N GLN A 207 -20.49 19.33 41.40
CA GLN A 207 -21.87 19.37 41.90
C GLN A 207 -22.50 17.97 42.06
N GLY A 208 -21.77 16.90 41.75
CA GLY A 208 -22.23 15.51 41.87
C GLY A 208 -22.71 14.86 40.57
N ASP A 209 -22.79 15.61 39.46
CA ASP A 209 -23.14 15.07 38.14
C ASP A 209 -21.88 14.77 37.31
N ILE A 210 -21.47 13.50 37.30
CA ILE A 210 -20.27 13.02 36.59
C ILE A 210 -20.57 12.43 35.21
N LEU A 211 -21.84 12.38 34.80
CA LEU A 211 -22.24 11.62 33.60
C LEU A 211 -21.61 12.21 32.33
N GLU A 212 -21.69 13.52 32.14
CA GLU A 212 -21.11 14.17 30.96
C GLU A 212 -19.58 14.08 30.94
N VAL A 213 -18.94 14.12 32.11
CA VAL A 213 -17.48 14.01 32.24
C VAL A 213 -17.02 12.59 31.89
N THR A 214 -17.70 11.57 32.38
CA THR A 214 -17.38 10.15 32.10
C THR A 214 -17.60 9.81 30.62
N GLN A 215 -18.68 10.30 30.00
CA GLN A 215 -18.91 10.14 28.57
C GLN A 215 -17.83 10.82 27.71
N SER A 216 -17.48 12.07 28.04
CA SER A 216 -16.45 12.83 27.31
C SER A 216 -15.07 12.17 27.41
N LEU A 217 -14.75 11.60 28.57
CA LEU A 217 -13.52 10.86 28.77
C LEU A 217 -13.53 9.51 28.02
N GLY A 218 -14.69 8.85 27.93
CA GLY A 218 -14.88 7.65 27.11
C GLY A 218 -14.58 7.90 25.64
N VAL A 219 -15.09 9.00 25.08
CA VAL A 219 -14.77 9.44 23.71
C VAL A 219 -13.25 9.59 23.51
N ALA A 220 -12.57 10.22 24.46
CA ALA A 220 -11.13 10.45 24.36
C ALA A 220 -10.35 9.13 24.28
N PHE A 221 -10.60 8.22 25.21
CA PHE A 221 -9.91 6.92 25.24
C PHE A 221 -10.25 6.05 24.03
N ASN A 222 -11.52 5.98 23.65
CA ASN A 222 -11.97 5.16 22.54
C ASN A 222 -11.37 5.64 21.20
N SER A 223 -11.31 6.96 20.98
CA SER A 223 -10.74 7.53 19.75
C SER A 223 -9.28 7.13 19.56
N THR A 224 -8.45 7.24 20.60
CA THR A 224 -7.04 6.84 20.53
C THR A 224 -6.87 5.33 20.43
N LEU A 225 -7.62 4.56 21.23
CA LEU A 225 -7.51 3.11 21.22
C LEU A 225 -7.78 2.53 19.82
N ILE A 226 -8.89 2.94 19.21
CA ILE A 226 -9.27 2.48 17.86
C ILE A 226 -8.26 2.95 16.81
N ALA A 227 -7.82 4.21 16.86
CA ALA A 227 -6.84 4.73 15.92
C ALA A 227 -5.51 3.97 15.99
N LEU A 228 -5.00 3.69 17.20
CA LEU A 228 -3.76 2.94 17.39
C LEU A 228 -3.89 1.49 16.91
N LEU A 229 -4.99 0.82 17.23
CA LEU A 229 -5.23 -0.55 16.79
C LEU A 229 -5.26 -0.65 15.26
N ILE A 230 -6.00 0.25 14.61
CA ILE A 230 -6.04 0.36 13.15
C ILE A 230 -4.64 0.64 12.60
N SER A 231 -3.91 1.59 13.18
CA SER A 231 -2.56 1.97 12.73
C SER A 231 -1.57 0.81 12.81
N ILE A 232 -1.63 -0.01 13.86
CA ILE A 232 -0.73 -1.17 14.01
C ILE A 232 -0.99 -2.19 12.90
N VAL A 233 -2.26 -2.53 12.66
CA VAL A 233 -2.64 -3.47 11.59
C VAL A 233 -2.23 -2.92 10.22
N LEU A 234 -2.48 -1.63 9.99
CA LEU A 234 -2.16 -0.99 8.71
C LEU A 234 -0.65 -0.94 8.45
N MET A 235 0.15 -0.59 9.47
CA MET A 235 1.61 -0.58 9.36
C MET A 235 2.19 -1.95 9.10
N PHE A 236 1.65 -3.00 9.73
CA PHE A 236 2.04 -4.37 9.44
C PHE A 236 1.80 -4.72 7.96
N LEU A 237 0.60 -4.42 7.43
CA LEU A 237 0.27 -4.70 6.03
C LEU A 237 1.12 -3.90 5.04
N LEU A 238 1.40 -2.64 5.35
CA LEU A 238 2.30 -1.79 4.57
C LEU A 238 3.71 -2.40 4.51
N HIS A 239 4.23 -2.86 5.65
CA HIS A 239 5.52 -3.53 5.71
C HIS A 239 5.56 -4.80 4.85
N GLN A 240 4.51 -5.62 4.90
CA GLN A 240 4.41 -6.82 4.06
C GLN A 240 4.41 -6.48 2.56
N LEU A 241 3.72 -5.41 2.15
CA LEU A 241 3.71 -4.94 0.76
C LEU A 241 5.09 -4.44 0.32
N GLN A 242 5.75 -3.66 1.17
CA GLN A 242 7.10 -3.16 0.93
C GLN A 242 8.09 -4.31 0.73
N LEU A 243 8.11 -5.29 1.65
CA LEU A 243 8.94 -6.49 1.52
C LEU A 243 8.68 -7.26 0.22
N LEU A 244 7.41 -7.34 -0.21
CA LEU A 244 7.04 -8.02 -1.44
C LEU A 244 7.56 -7.28 -2.68
N GLN A 245 7.55 -5.94 -2.67
CA GLN A 245 8.09 -5.10 -3.74
C GLN A 245 9.62 -5.15 -3.79
N GLU A 246 10.30 -5.04 -2.65
CA GLU A 246 11.76 -5.14 -2.55
C GLU A 246 12.26 -6.50 -3.06
N ARG A 247 11.62 -7.60 -2.63
CA ARG A 247 11.93 -8.94 -3.13
C ARG A 247 11.71 -9.07 -4.63
N TYR A 248 10.66 -8.46 -5.18
CA TYR A 248 10.42 -8.49 -6.62
C TYR A 248 11.56 -7.82 -7.41
N VAL A 249 12.09 -6.69 -6.93
CA VAL A 249 13.23 -6.00 -7.56
C VAL A 249 14.49 -6.87 -7.47
N LEU A 250 14.82 -7.37 -6.29
CA LEU A 250 16.00 -8.21 -6.05
C LEU A 250 15.94 -9.52 -6.86
N ASP A 251 14.79 -10.20 -6.87
CA ASP A 251 14.61 -11.43 -7.65
C ASP A 251 14.77 -11.15 -9.16
N THR A 252 14.34 -9.98 -9.64
CA THR A 252 14.50 -9.58 -11.03
C THR A 252 15.96 -9.32 -11.40
N GLU A 253 16.69 -8.64 -10.54
CA GLU A 253 18.12 -8.42 -10.69
C GLU A 253 18.89 -9.75 -10.72
N ALA A 254 18.60 -10.65 -9.78
CA ALA A 254 19.19 -11.98 -9.73
C ALA A 254 18.87 -12.82 -10.99
N TYR A 255 17.62 -12.76 -11.47
CA TYR A 255 17.22 -13.43 -12.72
C TYR A 255 18.05 -12.94 -13.90
N CYS A 256 18.18 -11.62 -14.06
CA CYS A 256 18.90 -11.06 -15.19
C CYS A 256 20.40 -11.38 -15.10
N GLU A 257 20.98 -11.36 -13.91
CA GLU A 257 22.38 -11.75 -13.70
C GLU A 257 22.63 -13.22 -14.09
N GLU A 258 21.77 -14.14 -13.63
CA GLU A 258 21.93 -15.57 -13.87
C GLU A 258 21.63 -15.98 -15.32
N LYS A 259 20.54 -15.47 -15.89
CA LYS A 259 20.03 -15.89 -17.20
C LYS A 259 20.60 -15.07 -18.36
N LEU A 260 21.01 -13.82 -18.12
CA LEU A 260 21.58 -12.95 -19.15
C LEU A 260 23.08 -12.76 -18.91
N THR A 261 23.50 -11.99 -17.89
CA THR A 261 24.89 -11.52 -17.74
C THR A 261 25.92 -12.64 -17.79
N ARG A 262 25.71 -13.72 -17.01
CA ARG A 262 26.64 -14.88 -16.96
C ARG A 262 26.79 -15.62 -18.30
N ARG A 263 25.83 -15.45 -19.22
CA ARG A 263 25.81 -16.14 -20.51
C ARG A 263 26.28 -15.25 -21.66
N LEU A 264 26.43 -13.94 -21.44
CA LEU A 264 26.94 -13.01 -22.45
C LEU A 264 28.41 -13.27 -22.73
N HIS A 265 28.76 -13.30 -24.01
CA HIS A 265 30.13 -13.42 -24.46
C HIS A 265 30.41 -12.43 -25.57
N THR A 266 31.55 -11.76 -25.47
CA THR A 266 32.10 -10.94 -26.54
C THR A 266 33.22 -11.73 -27.20
N ARG A 267 33.25 -11.77 -28.53
CA ARG A 267 34.44 -12.29 -29.20
C ARG A 267 35.59 -11.32 -28.90
N PRO A 268 36.82 -11.81 -28.66
CA PRO A 268 37.98 -10.93 -28.66
C PRO A 268 37.96 -10.18 -30.00
N MET A 269 38.17 -8.87 -29.99
CA MET A 269 38.51 -8.18 -31.24
C MET A 269 39.72 -8.94 -31.80
N GLU A 270 39.57 -9.57 -32.96
CA GLU A 270 40.72 -9.98 -33.75
C GLU A 270 41.50 -8.69 -33.99
N ALA A 271 42.62 -8.54 -33.29
CA ALA A 271 43.62 -7.54 -33.64
C ALA A 271 43.97 -7.86 -35.09
N GLY A 272 43.49 -7.02 -36.01
CA GLY A 272 43.70 -7.18 -37.44
C GLY A 272 45.17 -7.47 -37.67
N GLY A 273 45.45 -8.69 -38.13
CA GLY A 273 46.76 -9.06 -38.59
C GLY A 273 47.09 -8.22 -39.81
N ILE A 274 48.19 -7.46 -39.68
CA ILE A 274 49.10 -6.90 -40.69
C ILE A 274 48.44 -6.10 -41.82
#